data_AF-F9EF75-F1
#
_entry.id   AF-F9EF75-F1
#
_cell.length_a   1.000
_cell.length_b   1.000
_cell.length_c   1.000
_cell.angle_alpha   90.00
_cell.angle_beta   90.00
_cell.angle_gamma   90.00
#
_symmetry.space_group_name_H-M   'P 1'
#
loop_
_entity.id
_entity.type
_entity.pdbx_description
1 polymer ?
#
loop_
_entity_poly.entity_id
_entity_poly.type
_entity_poly.pdbx_seq_one_letter_code
_entity_poly.pdbx_strand_id
1 'polypeptide(L)'
;MSAPVIDTVAVTTPESTTSSQREARDANLLTFKIGMGVIAAVVFIMAVIGAIAASPVLLIAAGLIGTASALTGVYTGINLLA
;
A
#
# COMPACT_ATOMS: atom_id res chain seq x y z
N MET A 1 37.31 13.72 49.03
CA MET A 1 35.98 13.64 48.42
C MET A 1 36.16 13.17 46.99
N SER A 2 35.90 11.89 46.70
CA SER A 2 35.91 11.38 45.33
C SER A 2 34.58 11.73 44.68
N ALA A 3 34.63 12.42 43.53
CA ALA A 3 33.44 12.81 42.78
C ALA A 3 32.71 11.56 42.26
N PRO A 4 31.37 11.57 42.19
CA PRO A 4 30.60 10.48 41.60
C PRO A 4 30.86 10.42 40.10
N VAL A 5 31.35 9.27 39.62
CA VAL A 5 31.45 8.95 38.20
C VAL A 5 30.03 8.74 37.69
N ILE A 6 29.56 9.62 36.80
CA ILE A 6 28.33 9.35 36.03
C ILE A 6 28.71 8.28 35.03
N ASP A 7 28.36 7.04 35.35
CA ASP A 7 28.23 5.98 34.36
C ASP A 7 27.18 6.47 33.37
N THR A 8 27.65 6.99 32.23
CA THR A 8 26.79 7.22 31.08
C THR A 8 26.46 5.84 30.56
N VAL A 9 25.47 5.21 31.20
CA VAL A 9 24.70 4.16 30.58
C VAL A 9 24.17 4.80 29.32
N ALA A 10 24.80 4.49 28.19
CA ALA A 10 24.19 4.72 26.91
C ALA A 10 22.86 4.00 27.01
N VAL A 11 21.79 4.77 27.23
CA VAL A 11 20.43 4.29 27.05
C VAL A 11 20.32 4.08 25.56
N THR A 12 20.88 2.97 25.08
CA THR A 12 20.41 2.34 23.86
C THR A 12 19.03 1.85 24.22
N THR A 13 18.05 2.77 24.21
CA THR A 13 16.69 2.39 23.89
C THR A 13 16.86 1.60 22.60
N PRO A 14 16.55 0.30 22.55
CA PRO A 14 16.29 -0.30 21.26
C PRO A 14 15.10 0.50 20.74
N GLU A 15 15.35 1.50 19.89
CA GLU A 15 14.35 2.03 18.97
C GLU A 15 13.69 0.77 18.45
N SER A 16 12.43 0.58 18.83
CA SER A 16 11.70 -0.65 18.57
C SER A 16 11.61 -0.76 17.06
N THR A 17 12.60 -1.42 16.47
CA THR A 17 12.78 -1.61 15.04
C THR A 17 11.57 -2.35 14.50
N THR A 18 10.95 -3.19 15.33
CA THR A 18 9.65 -3.82 15.14
C THR A 18 8.49 -2.83 15.07
N SER A 19 8.48 -1.76 15.88
CA SER A 19 7.44 -0.72 15.88
C SER A 19 7.57 0.17 14.64
N SER A 20 8.77 0.66 14.34
CA SER A 20 9.02 1.49 13.14
C SER A 20 8.78 0.73 11.84
N GLN A 21 9.10 -0.57 11.80
CA GLN A 21 8.83 -1.44 10.66
C GLN A 21 7.34 -1.77 10.51
N ARG A 22 6.59 -1.85 11.61
CA ARG A 22 5.13 -2.02 11.58
C ARG A 22 4.44 -0.74 11.09
N GLU A 23 4.85 0.41 11.62
CA GLU A 23 4.36 1.73 11.20
C GLU A 23 4.64 2.00 9.71
N ALA A 24 5.83 1.66 9.23
CA ALA A 24 6.18 1.75 7.82
C ALA A 24 5.36 0.80 6.94
N ARG A 25 5.04 -0.42 7.41
CA ARG A 25 4.15 -1.34 6.68
C ARG A 25 2.72 -0.82 6.61
N ASP A 26 2.18 -0.27 7.70
CA ASP A 26 0.85 0.32 7.72
C ASP A 26 0.73 1.53 6.78
N ALA A 27 1.76 2.38 6.72
CA ALA A 27 1.83 3.49 5.78
C ALA A 27 1.90 3.02 4.31
N ASN A 28 2.65 1.96 4.03
CA ASN A 28 2.72 1.35 2.69
C ASN A 28 1.38 0.71 2.29
N LEU A 29 0.69 0.03 3.21
CA LEU A 29 -0.66 -0.50 2.99
C LEU A 29 -1.67 0.60 2.70
N LEU A 30 -1.61 1.70 3.44
CA LEU A 30 -2.49 2.86 3.21
C LEU A 30 -2.26 3.46 1.81
N THR A 31 -0.99 3.72 1.47
CA THR A 31 -0.59 4.23 0.15
C THR A 31 -1.04 3.30 -0.98
N PHE A 32 -0.84 1.99 -0.80
CA PHE A 32 -1.27 0.97 -1.75
C PHE A 32 -2.79 0.96 -1.93
N LYS A 33 -3.56 0.98 -0.84
CA LYS A 33 -5.03 1.04 -0.89
C LYS A 33 -5.52 2.29 -1.61
N ILE A 34 -4.88 3.43 -1.39
CA ILE A 34 -5.21 4.68 -2.08
C ILE A 34 -4.95 4.52 -3.58
N GLY A 35 -3.76 4.06 -3.97
CA GLY A 35 -3.41 3.83 -5.38
C GLY A 35 -4.36 2.86 -6.07
N MET A 36 -4.66 1.74 -5.42
CA MET A 36 -5.59 0.72 -5.92
C MET A 36 -7.03 1.25 -6.03
N GLY A 37 -7.47 2.08 -5.07
CA GLY A 37 -8.76 2.75 -5.12
C GLY A 37 -8.90 3.71 -6.31
N VAL A 38 -7.83 4.44 -6.64
CA VAL A 38 -7.80 5.31 -7.82
C VAL A 38 -7.89 4.48 -9.11
N ILE A 39 -7.12 3.39 -9.21
CA ILE A 39 -7.18 2.51 -10.39
C ILE A 39 -8.58 1.92 -10.55
N ALA A 40 -9.20 1.45 -9.47
CA ALA A 40 -10.56 0.93 -9.49
C ALA A 40 -11.57 1.98 -9.96
N ALA A 41 -11.47 3.23 -9.49
CA ALA A 41 -12.33 4.32 -9.92
C ALA A 41 -12.17 4.63 -11.42
N VAL A 42 -10.94 4.69 -11.92
CA VAL A 42 -10.67 4.94 -13.36
C VAL A 42 -11.21 3.81 -14.23
N VAL A 43 -10.96 2.55 -13.86
CA VAL A 43 -11.47 1.38 -14.59
C VAL A 43 -12.99 1.37 -14.58
N PHE A 44 -13.62 1.71 -13.45
CA PHE A 44 -15.07 1.81 -13.36
C PHE A 44 -15.63 2.88 -14.30
N ILE A 45 -15.06 4.08 -14.31
CA ILE A 45 -15.46 5.15 -15.24
C ILE A 45 -15.29 4.69 -16.69
N MET A 46 -14.15 4.05 -17.01
CA MET A 46 -13.89 3.53 -18.36
C MET A 46 -14.90 2.47 -18.78
N ALA A 47 -15.27 1.56 -17.87
CA ALA A 47 -16.30 0.55 -18.11
C ALA A 47 -17.68 1.18 -18.32
N VAL A 48 -18.05 2.18 -17.50
CA VAL A 48 -19.33 2.91 -17.62
C VAL A 48 -19.40 3.64 -18.96
N ILE A 49 -18.35 4.38 -19.34
CA ILE A 49 -18.29 5.08 -20.63
C ILE A 49 -18.38 4.08 -21.78
N GLY A 50 -17.64 2.97 -21.71
CA GLY A 50 -17.70 1.93 -22.71
C GLY A 50 -19.11 1.32 -22.84
N ALA A 51 -19.81 1.14 -21.71
CA ALA A 51 -21.15 0.56 -21.69
C ALA A 51 -22.18 1.51 -22.32
N ILE A 52 -22.09 2.81 -22.00
CA ILE A 52 -22.93 3.85 -22.58
C ILE A 52 -22.67 3.97 -24.09
N ALA A 53 -21.40 3.93 -24.51
CA ALA A 53 -21.00 4.02 -25.91
C ALA A 53 -21.20 2.71 -26.69
N ALA A 54 -21.65 1.63 -26.04
CA ALA A 54 -21.72 0.27 -26.59
C ALA A 54 -20.42 -0.18 -27.29
N SER A 55 -19.27 0.26 -26.78
CA SER A 55 -17.96 0.00 -27.40
C SER A 55 -17.34 -1.28 -26.83
N PRO A 56 -17.23 -2.37 -27.62
CA PRO A 56 -16.65 -3.62 -27.14
C PRO A 56 -15.19 -3.46 -26.71
N VAL A 57 -14.46 -2.58 -27.39
CA VAL A 57 -13.04 -2.33 -27.15
C VAL A 57 -12.80 -1.75 -25.75
N LEU A 58 -13.62 -0.77 -25.33
CA LEU A 58 -13.48 -0.15 -24.01
C LEU A 58 -13.84 -1.12 -22.87
N LEU A 59 -14.83 -1.98 -23.10
CA LEU A 59 -15.24 -3.01 -22.13
C LEU A 59 -14.15 -4.07 -21.94
N ILE A 60 -13.57 -4.55 -23.05
CA ILE A 60 -12.48 -5.53 -23.01
C ILE A 60 -11.24 -4.91 -22.35
N ALA A 61 -10.88 -3.67 -22.72
CA ALA A 61 -9.76 -2.97 -22.11
C ALA A 61 -9.98 -2.77 -20.60
N ALA A 62 -11.17 -2.32 -20.18
CA ALA A 62 -11.51 -2.17 -18.77
C ALA A 62 -11.46 -3.53 -18.03
N GLY A 63 -11.93 -4.60 -18.65
CA GLY A 63 -11.84 -5.96 -18.08
C GLY A 63 -10.40 -6.45 -17.91
N LEU A 64 -9.54 -6.26 -18.91
CA LEU A 64 -8.13 -6.64 -18.82
C LEU A 64 -7.36 -5.82 -17.79
N ILE A 65 -7.56 -4.50 -17.78
CA ILE A 65 -6.92 -3.61 -16.80
C ILE A 65 -7.43 -3.92 -15.39
N GLY A 66 -8.74 -4.15 -15.23
CA GLY A 66 -9.35 -4.51 -13.95
C GLY A 66 -8.84 -5.85 -13.41
N THR A 67 -8.72 -6.88 -14.26
CA THR A 67 -8.20 -8.19 -13.86
C THR A 67 -6.72 -8.15 -13.50
N ALA A 68 -5.88 -7.49 -14.32
CA ALA A 68 -4.46 -7.30 -14.01
C ALA A 68 -4.26 -6.50 -12.72
N SER A 69 -5.06 -5.46 -12.53
CA SER A 69 -5.07 -4.67 -11.30
C SER A 69 -5.48 -5.52 -10.10
N ALA A 70 -6.53 -6.33 -10.19
CA ALA A 70 -6.96 -7.21 -9.10
C ALA A 70 -5.90 -8.24 -8.71
N LEU A 71 -5.22 -8.88 -9.67
CA LEU A 71 -4.12 -9.82 -9.38
C LEU A 71 -2.96 -9.12 -8.67
N THR A 72 -2.53 -7.97 -9.19
CA THR A 72 -1.46 -7.17 -8.57
C THR A 72 -1.87 -6.68 -7.18
N GLY A 73 -3.13 -6.25 -7.07
CA GLY A 73 -3.87 -5.91 -5.86
C GLY A 73 -3.68 -6.93 -4.75
N VAL A 74 -4.03 -8.17 -5.07
CA VAL A 74 -3.97 -9.31 -4.14
C VAL A 74 -2.53 -9.66 -3.78
N TYR A 75 -1.63 -9.76 -4.77
CA TYR A 75 -0.22 -10.11 -4.53
C TYR A 75 0.49 -9.08 -3.64
N THR A 76 0.39 -7.81 -3.99
CA THR A 76 1.02 -6.73 -3.21
C THR A 76 0.35 -6.58 -1.85
N GLY A 77 -0.98 -6.73 -1.77
CA GLY A 77 -1.70 -6.74 -0.50
C GLY A 77 -1.19 -7.81 0.45
N ILE A 78 -1.02 -9.05 -0.02
CA ILE A 78 -0.48 -10.16 0.79
C ILE A 78 0.98 -9.91 1.16
N ASN A 79 1.80 -9.44 0.23
CA ASN A 79 3.22 -9.14 0.47
C ASN A 79 3.44 -8.04 1.51
N LEU A 80 2.50 -7.10 1.62
CA LEU A 80 2.56 -6.02 2.61
C LEU A 80 1.90 -6.40 3.94
N LEU A 81 1.04 -7.42 3.97
CA LEU A 81 0.39 -7.95 5.18
C LEU A 81 1.24 -9.02 5.91
N ALA A 82 2.11 -9.72 5.18
CA ALA A 82 3.12 -10.64 5.71
C ALA A 82 4.28 -9.87 6.39
#